data_AF-A0A924MHI0-F1
#
_entry.id   AF-A0A924MHI0-F1
#
_cell.length_a   1.000
_cell.length_b   1.000
_cell.length_c   1.000
_cell.angle_alpha   90.00
_cell.angle_beta   90.00
_cell.angle_gamma   90.00
#
_symmetry.space_group_name_H-M   'P 1'
#
loop_
_entity.id
_entity.type
_entity.pdbx_description
1 polymer ?
#
loop_
_entity_poly.entity_id
_entity_poly.type
_entity_poly.pdbx_seq_one_letter_code
_entity_poly.pdbx_strand_id
1 'polypeptide(L)' 'LKVIFNNDSLILELDGKETAIPLLWYQTLLQASDDEKAKWSLSDDGTKLIWENLNIEILI' A
#
# COMPACT_ATOMS: atom_id res chain seq x y z
N LEU A 1 -3.59 -10.48 5.19
CA LEU A 1 -3.04 -9.45 4.29
C LEU A 1 -1.59 -9.19 4.65
N LYS A 2 -0.67 -9.42 3.71
CA LYS A 2 0.73 -9.04 3.84
C LYS A 2 0.99 -7.85 2.91
N VAL A 3 1.69 -6.83 3.41
CA VAL A 3 2.02 -5.61 2.66
C VAL A 3 3.53 -5.45 2.69
N ILE A 4 4.16 -5.48 1.52
CA ILE A 4 5.62 -5.37 1.39
C ILE A 4 5.94 -4.27 0.39
N PHE A 5 6.83 -3.37 0.77
CA PHE A 5 7.41 -2.41 -0.16
C PHE A 5 8.71 -2.96 -0.72
N ASN A 6 8.81 -3.02 -2.05
CA ASN A 6 10.04 -3.19 -2.79
C ASN A 6 10.32 -1.87 -3.54
N ASN A 7 11.57 -1.62 -3.92
CA ASN A 7 12.08 -0.35 -4.45
C ASN A 7 11.09 0.44 -5.32
N ASP A 8 10.38 -0.24 -6.24
CA ASP A 8 9.44 0.36 -7.19
C ASP A 8 7.99 -0.16 -7.08
N SER A 9 7.70 -1.08 -6.15
CA SER A 9 6.45 -1.84 -6.13
C SER A 9 5.92 -2.08 -4.71
N LEU A 10 4.60 -1.95 -4.55
CA LEU A 10 3.86 -2.42 -3.39
C LEU A 10 3.35 -3.83 -3.68
N ILE A 11 3.82 -4.81 -2.92
CA ILE A 11 3.41 -6.21 -3.03
C ILE A 11 2.37 -6.51 -1.96
N LEU A 12 1.21 -6.99 -2.40
CA LEU A 12 0.10 -7.38 -1.55
C LEU A 12 -0.13 -8.89 -1.64
N GLU A 13 -0.21 -9.56 -0.50
CA GLU A 13 -0.66 -10.96 -0.42
C GLU A 13 -2.06 -11.01 0.20
N LEU A 14 -3.04 -11.35 -0.64
CA LEU A 14 -4.45 -11.50 -0.28
C LEU A 14 -4.94 -12.87 -0.73
N ASP A 15 -5.49 -13.67 0.19
CA ASP A 15 -6.07 -15.00 -0.10
C ASP A 15 -5.15 -15.94 -0.92
N GLY A 16 -3.84 -15.90 -0.64
CA GLY A 16 -2.83 -16.71 -1.33
C GLY A 16 -2.49 -16.24 -2.75
N LYS A 17 -3.01 -15.08 -3.17
CA LYS A 17 -2.61 -14.39 -4.40
C LYS A 17 -1.71 -13.22 -4.08
N GLU A 18 -0.68 -13.07 -4.90
CA GLU A 18 0.22 -11.93 -4.85
C GLU A 18 -0.15 -10.93 -5.96
N THR A 19 -0.35 -9.67 -5.58
CA THR A 19 -0.59 -8.55 -6.49
C THR A 19 0.53 -7.53 -6.33
N ALA A 20 1.17 -7.18 -7.44
CA ALA A 20 2.19 -6.13 -7.49
C ALA A 20 1.58 -4.83 -8.04
N ILE A 21 1.63 -3.77 -7.25
CA ILE A 21 1.17 -2.43 -7.61
C ILE A 21 2.40 -1.54 -7.84
N PRO A 22 2.63 -1.02 -9.05
CA PRO A 22 3.72 -0.08 -9.30
C PRO A 22 3.60 1.19 -8.46
N LEU A 23 4.62 1.51 -7.66
CA LEU A 23 4.66 2.74 -6.84
C LEU A 23 4.75 4.00 -7.69
N LEU A 24 5.14 3.90 -8.96
CA LEU A 24 5.12 5.00 -9.92
C LEU A 24 3.71 5.61 -10.11
N TRP A 25 2.64 4.84 -9.83
CA TRP A 25 1.27 5.35 -9.84
C TRP A 25 0.93 6.21 -8.61
N TYR A 26 1.70 6.06 -7.54
CA TYR A 26 1.51 6.71 -6.26
C TYR A 26 2.80 7.42 -5.83
N GLN A 27 3.14 8.51 -6.52
CA GLN A 27 4.39 9.26 -6.31
C GLN A 27 4.65 9.62 -4.84
N THR A 28 3.61 10.01 -4.09
CA THR A 28 3.70 10.29 -2.66
C THR A 28 4.14 9.07 -1.86
N LEU A 29 3.60 7.88 -2.18
CA LEU A 29 3.97 6.62 -1.53
C LEU A 29 5.38 6.18 -1.93
N LEU A 30 5.78 6.40 -3.18
CA LEU A 30 7.13 6.12 -3.68
C LEU A 30 8.20 6.88 -2.88
N GLN A 31 7.94 8.17 -2.63
CA GLN A 31 8.87 9.09 -1.96
C GLN A 31 8.78 9.07 -0.43
N ALA A 32 7.74 8.44 0.13
CA ALA A 32 7.54 8.32 1.57
C ALA A 32 8.68 7.54 2.25
N SER A 33 9.00 7.93 3.48
CA SER A 33 9.89 7.18 4.35
C SER A 33 9.30 5.81 4.71
N ASP A 34 10.15 4.89 5.17
CA ASP A 34 9.70 3.56 5.61
C ASP A 34 8.68 3.66 6.76
N ASP A 35 8.88 4.63 7.67
CA ASP A 35 7.97 4.91 8.78
C ASP A 35 6.60 5.42 8.31
N GLU A 36 6.55 6.23 7.25
CA GLU A 36 5.30 6.70 6.66
C GLU A 36 4.60 5.59 5.88
N LYS A 37 5.36 4.78 5.13
CA LYS A 37 4.85 3.60 4.41
C LYS A 37 4.27 2.56 5.35
N ALA A 38 4.77 2.44 6.57
CA ALA A 38 4.25 1.52 7.58
C ALA A 38 2.91 1.96 8.20
N LYS A 39 2.51 3.23 8.06
CA LYS A 39 1.28 3.80 8.66
C LYS A 39 0.02 3.57 7.82
N TRP A 40 -0.18 2.33 7.37
CA TRP A 40 -1.39 1.95 6.67
C TRP A 40 -2.41 1.30 7.59
N SER A 41 -3.68 1.44 7.23
CA SER A 41 -4.81 0.69 7.78
C SER A 41 -5.63 0.07 6.64
N LEU A 42 -6.45 -0.91 6.99
CA LEU A 42 -7.43 -1.49 6.09
C LEU A 42 -8.77 -0.76 6.29
N SER A 43 -9.52 -0.50 5.23
CA SER A 43 -10.90 0.00 5.37
C SER A 43 -11.78 -1.01 6.11
N ASP A 44 -12.87 -0.53 6.72
CA ASP A 44 -13.80 -1.37 7.49
C ASP A 44 -14.41 -2.52 6.66
N ASP A 45 -14.57 -2.31 5.35
CA ASP A 45 -15.07 -3.31 4.41
C ASP A 45 -13.98 -4.22 3.81
N GLY A 46 -12.72 -4.00 4.16
CA GLY A 46 -11.58 -4.79 3.69
C GLY A 46 -11.14 -4.52 2.24
N THR A 47 -11.72 -3.53 1.56
CA THR A 47 -11.50 -3.30 0.13
C THR A 47 -10.42 -2.27 -0.19
N LYS A 48 -9.88 -1.57 0.81
CA LYS A 48 -8.86 -0.53 0.59
C LYS A 48 -7.75 -0.57 1.62
N LEU A 49 -6.55 -0.25 1.17
CA LEU A 49 -5.46 0.23 2.02
C LEU A 49 -5.48 1.75 2.10
N ILE A 50 -5.37 2.28 3.32
CA ILE A 50 -5.48 3.70 3.62
C ILE A 50 -4.21 4.18 4.33
N TRP A 51 -3.56 5.20 3.78
CA TRP A 51 -2.51 5.97 4.45
C TRP A 51 -3.05 7.37 4.76
N GLU A 52 -3.64 7.54 5.95
CA GLU A 52 -4.22 8.83 6.37
C GLU A 52 -3.16 9.94 6.41
N ASN A 53 -1.95 9.63 6.88
CA ASN A 53 -0.84 10.59 6.96
C ASN A 53 -0.38 11.10 5.60
N LEU A 54 -0.66 10.36 4.52
CA LEU A 54 -0.27 10.71 3.15
C LEU A 54 -1.47 11.10 2.26
N ASN A 55 -2.70 10.99 2.79
CA ASN A 55 -3.95 11.17 2.04
C ASN A 55 -4.03 10.27 0.79
N ILE A 56 -3.74 8.97 0.97
CA ILE A 56 -3.74 7.97 -0.10
C ILE A 56 -4.70 6.84 0.25
N GLU A 57 -5.48 6.41 -0.74
CA GLU A 57 -6.29 5.19 -0.70
C GLU A 57 -5.98 4.33 -1.93
N ILE A 58 -5.82 3.03 -1.74
CA ILE A 58 -5.60 2.05 -2.80
C ILE A 58 -6.65 0.94 -2.67
N LEU A 59 -7.44 0.73 -3.72
CA LEU A 59 -8.42 -0.37 -3.80
C LEU A 59 -7.69 -1.71 -3.99
N ILE A 60 -8.10 -2.75 -3.25
CA ILE A 60 -7.49 -4.08 -3.24
C ILE A 60 -8.50 -5.19 -3.51
#